data_AF-A0A6P0DJ82-F1
#
_entry.id   AF-A0A6P0DJ82-F1
#
_cell.length_a   1.000
_cell.length_b   1.000
_cell.length_c   1.000
_cell.angle_alpha   90.00
_cell.angle_beta   90.00
_cell.angle_gamma   90.00
#
_symmetry.space_group_name_H-M   'P 1'
#
loop_
_entity.id
_entity.type
_entity.pdbx_description
1 polymer ?
#
loop_
_entity_poly.entity_id
_entity_poly.type
_entity_poly.pdbx_seq_one_letter_code
_entity_poly.pdbx_strand_id
1 'polypeptide(L)'
;MTMIDERTPITREGIIADLRRLADLAEASGDRISAVRALKVAWHIERRAPTNPMPPSIDTIIAIGEDAAALASGFDPEAGAAIKAAVADLKACRMELIVAERENSTLH
;
A
#
# COMPACT_ATOMS: atom_id res chain seq x y z
N MET A 1 13.02 -3.53 -19.16
CA MET A 1 12.08 -4.44 -18.49
C MET A 1 12.72 -4.89 -17.18
N THR A 2 12.75 -4.02 -16.16
CA THR A 2 13.29 -4.41 -14.84
C THR A 2 12.19 -5.15 -14.11
N MET A 3 12.29 -6.49 -14.13
CA MET A 3 11.49 -7.35 -13.27
C MET A 3 11.73 -6.90 -11.83
N ILE A 4 10.68 -6.47 -11.15
CA ILE A 4 10.72 -6.24 -9.71
C ILE A 4 10.92 -7.64 -9.12
N ASP A 5 12.14 -7.94 -8.68
CA ASP A 5 12.46 -9.19 -8.00
C ASP A 5 11.63 -9.23 -6.70
N GLU A 6 10.65 -10.14 -6.66
CA GLU A 6 9.66 -10.33 -5.58
C GLU A 6 10.30 -10.56 -4.20
N ARG A 7 11.63 -10.72 -4.13
CA ARG A 7 12.40 -10.97 -2.91
C ARG A 7 13.10 -9.75 -2.33
N THR A 8 13.06 -8.59 -2.99
CA THR A 8 13.70 -7.39 -2.45
C THR A 8 12.81 -6.78 -1.37
N PRO A 9 13.21 -6.75 -0.09
CA PRO A 9 12.38 -6.18 0.95
C PRO A 9 12.11 -4.70 0.64
N ILE A 10 10.83 -4.33 0.64
CA ILE A 10 10.41 -2.94 0.48
C ILE A 10 10.86 -2.19 1.74
N THR A 11 11.91 -1.39 1.60
CA THR A 11 12.45 -0.56 2.68
C THR A 11 12.02 0.89 2.50
N ARG A 12 11.98 1.63 3.60
CA ARG A 12 11.71 3.07 3.60
C ARG A 12 12.69 3.81 2.67
N GLU A 13 13.98 3.49 2.77
CA GLU A 13 15.05 4.09 1.98
C GLU A 13 14.91 3.73 0.50
N GLY A 14 14.50 2.49 0.19
CA GLY A 14 14.20 2.06 -1.18
C GLY A 14 13.07 2.86 -1.80
N ILE A 15 11.94 3.02 -1.09
CA ILE A 15 10.81 3.83 -1.56
C ILE A 15 11.22 5.28 -1.80
N ILE A 16 12.00 5.87 -0.89
CA ILE A 16 12.51 7.25 -1.05
C ILE A 16 13.37 7.37 -2.32
N ALA A 17 14.26 6.40 -2.56
CA ALA A 17 15.11 6.38 -3.74
C ALA A 17 14.29 6.26 -5.03
N ASP A 18 13.26 5.40 -5.03
CA ASP A 18 12.37 5.23 -6.18
C ASP A 18 11.54 6.48 -6.47
N LEU A 19 11.04 7.17 -5.44
CA LEU A 19 10.31 8.43 -5.59
C LEU A 19 11.19 9.55 -6.15
N ARG A 20 12.46 9.63 -5.73
CA ARG A 20 13.41 10.59 -6.31
C ARG A 20 13.69 10.28 -7.77
N ARG A 21 13.91 9.00 -8.11
CA ARG A 21 14.08 8.57 -9.51
C ARG A 21 12.85 8.88 -10.36
N LEU A 22 11.65 8.67 -9.81
CA LEU A 22 10.40 9.04 -10.47
C LEU A 22 10.33 10.55 -10.74
N ALA A 23 10.81 11.37 -9.80
CA ALA A 23 10.86 12.81 -9.98
C ALA A 23 11.81 13.22 -11.12
N ASP A 24 13.01 12.63 -11.17
CA ASP A 24 13.99 12.89 -12.24
C ASP A 24 13.42 12.51 -13.62
N LEU A 25 12.75 11.36 -13.71
CA LEU A 25 12.10 10.90 -14.93
C LEU A 25 10.94 11.82 -15.36
N ALA A 26 10.13 12.28 -14.41
CA ALA A 26 9.03 13.20 -14.67
C ALA A 26 9.54 14.59 -15.08
N GLU A 27 10.64 15.07 -14.51
CA GLU A 27 11.26 16.33 -14.92
C GLU A 27 11.84 16.23 -16.33
N ALA A 28 12.51 15.12 -16.65
CA ALA A 28 13.03 14.84 -18.00
C ALA A 28 11.92 14.75 -19.06
N SER A 29 10.72 14.30 -18.70
CA SER A 29 9.56 14.25 -19.60
C SER A 29 8.74 15.54 -19.66
N GLY A 30 9.08 16.53 -18.83
CA GLY A 30 8.37 17.81 -18.72
C GLY A 30 7.13 17.79 -17.81
N ASP A 31 6.83 16.68 -17.14
CA ASP A 31 5.75 16.59 -16.15
C ASP A 31 6.21 17.09 -14.78
N ARG A 32 6.28 18.41 -14.66
CA ARG A 32 6.70 19.08 -13.42
C ARG A 32 5.76 18.84 -12.24
N ILE A 33 4.48 18.57 -12.50
CA ILE A 33 3.50 18.31 -11.43
C ILE A 33 3.82 16.98 -10.76
N SER A 34 4.03 15.92 -11.55
CA SER A 34 4.39 14.61 -11.01
C SER A 34 5.76 14.65 -10.32
N ALA A 35 6.73 15.38 -10.88
CA ALA A 35 8.04 15.54 -10.25
C ALA A 35 7.94 16.14 -8.84
N VAL A 36 7.23 17.26 -8.69
CA VAL A 36 7.04 17.93 -7.38
C VAL A 36 6.27 17.02 -6.42
N ARG A 37 5.24 16.30 -6.90
CA ARG A 37 4.48 15.37 -6.06
C ARG A 37 5.35 14.25 -5.53
N ALA A 38 6.17 13.63 -6.39
CA ALA A 38 7.07 12.56 -6.00
C ALA A 38 8.08 13.03 -4.93
N LEU A 39 8.71 14.19 -5.12
CA LEU A 39 9.63 14.78 -4.14
C LEU A 39 8.94 15.12 -2.81
N LYS A 40 7.71 15.65 -2.85
CA LYS A 40 6.94 15.98 -1.65
C LYS A 40 6.63 14.73 -0.82
N VAL A 41 6.30 13.62 -1.48
CA VAL A 41 6.06 12.34 -0.81
C VAL A 41 7.36 11.80 -0.20
N ALA A 42 8.46 11.81 -0.95
CA ALA A 42 9.77 11.39 -0.45
C ALA A 42 10.17 12.16 0.82
N TRP A 43 10.05 13.49 0.79
CA TRP A 43 10.31 14.35 1.94
C TRP A 43 9.40 14.04 3.13
N HIS A 44 8.13 13.75 2.89
CA HIS A 44 7.18 13.42 3.95
C HIS A 44 7.58 12.12 4.65
N ILE A 45 7.94 11.09 3.89
CA ILE A 45 8.42 9.81 4.43
C ILE A 45 9.73 10.04 5.21
N GLU A 46 10.63 10.87 4.68
CA GLU A 46 11.90 11.21 5.33
C GLU A 46 11.74 11.87 6.70
N ARG A 47 10.71 12.71 6.88
CA ARG A 47 10.61 13.58 8.07
C ARG A 47 9.46 13.29 8.99
N ARG A 48 8.40 12.66 8.50
CA ARG A 48 7.15 12.48 9.23
C ARG A 48 6.71 11.02 9.33
N ALA A 49 7.25 10.11 8.53
CA ALA A 49 6.98 8.69 8.76
C ALA A 49 7.60 8.28 10.10
N PRO A 50 6.82 7.70 11.02
CA PRO A 50 7.36 7.17 12.26
C PRO A 50 8.44 6.13 11.94
N THR A 51 9.55 6.19 12.66
CA THR A 51 10.66 5.22 12.54
C THR A 51 10.21 3.79 12.82
N ASN A 52 9.13 3.64 13.59
CA ASN A 52 8.44 2.39 13.85
C ASN A 52 6.93 2.59 13.61
N PRO A 53 6.44 2.40 12.38
CA PRO A 53 5.02 2.56 12.09
C PRO A 53 4.23 1.47 12.82
N MET A 54 3.22 1.89 13.59
CA MET A 54 2.19 0.96 14.01
C MET A 54 1.48 0.45 12.76
N PRO A 55 1.32 -0.88 12.60
CA PRO A 55 0.55 -1.39 11.47
C PRO A 55 -0.86 -0.79 11.50
N PRO A 56 -1.44 -0.46 10.33
CA PRO A 56 -2.81 0.02 10.26
C PRO A 56 -3.78 -1.02 10.80
N SER A 57 -4.98 -0.60 11.21
CA SER A 57 -6.03 -1.56 11.58
C SER A 57 -6.39 -2.46 10.39
N ILE A 58 -6.89 -3.67 10.66
CA ILE A 58 -7.35 -4.59 9.62
C ILE A 58 -8.37 -3.91 8.69
N ASP A 59 -9.28 -3.13 9.26
CA ASP A 59 -10.29 -2.39 8.50
C ASP A 59 -9.65 -1.34 7.55
N THR A 60 -8.56 -0.70 7.98
CA THR A 60 -7.79 0.24 7.15
C THR A 60 -7.06 -0.51 6.02
N ILE A 61 -6.50 -1.68 6.30
CA ILE A 61 -5.84 -2.53 5.29
C ILE A 61 -6.85 -2.99 4.23
N ILE A 62 -8.06 -3.39 4.66
CA ILE A 62 -9.16 -3.76 3.76
C ILE A 62 -9.50 -2.59 2.83
N ALA A 63 -9.71 -1.38 3.38
CA ALA A 63 -10.04 -0.20 2.58
C ALA A 63 -8.94 0.12 1.54
N ILE A 64 -7.66 0.08 1.95
CA ILE A 64 -6.53 0.28 1.03
C ILE A 64 -6.53 -0.78 -0.08
N GLY A 65 -6.82 -2.03 0.26
CA GLY A 65 -6.89 -3.12 -0.71
C GLY A 65 -8.02 -2.95 -1.74
N GLU A 66 -9.18 -2.43 -1.33
CA GLU A 66 -10.30 -2.13 -2.23
C GLU A 66 -9.95 -1.02 -3.22
N ASP A 67 -9.35 0.07 -2.74
CA ASP A 67 -8.89 1.18 -3.57
C ASP A 67 -7.80 0.71 -4.55
N ALA A 68 -6.84 -0.10 -4.07
CA ALA A 68 -5.78 -0.67 -4.88
C ALA A 68 -6.33 -1.61 -5.96
N ALA A 69 -7.30 -2.46 -5.63
CA ALA A 69 -7.96 -3.33 -6.59
C ALA A 69 -8.71 -2.55 -7.69
N ALA A 70 -9.40 -1.47 -7.32
CA ALA A 70 -10.09 -0.60 -8.27
C ALA A 70 -9.10 0.06 -9.23
N LEU A 71 -7.98 0.58 -8.70
CA LEU A 71 -6.92 1.17 -9.50
C LEU A 71 -6.28 0.12 -10.43
N ALA A 72 -5.85 -1.02 -9.87
CA ALA A 72 -5.17 -2.08 -10.61
C ALA A 72 -6.04 -2.63 -11.74
N SER A 73 -7.34 -2.83 -11.50
CA SER A 73 -8.27 -3.33 -12.53
C SER A 73 -8.31 -2.46 -13.80
N GLY A 74 -7.95 -1.18 -13.71
CA GLY A 74 -7.89 -0.27 -14.86
C GLY A 74 -6.64 -0.44 -15.74
N PHE A 75 -5.58 -1.07 -15.21
CA PHE A 75 -4.30 -1.29 -15.91
C PHE A 75 -4.03 -2.78 -16.18
N ASP A 76 -4.36 -3.62 -15.21
CA ASP A 76 -4.19 -5.07 -15.22
C ASP A 76 -5.39 -5.73 -14.50
N PRO A 77 -6.36 -6.27 -15.26
CA PRO A 77 -7.53 -6.94 -14.69
C PRO A 77 -7.20 -8.18 -13.86
N GLU A 78 -6.12 -8.90 -14.17
CA GLU A 78 -5.72 -10.11 -13.44
C GLU A 78 -5.15 -9.74 -12.08
N ALA A 79 -4.25 -8.74 -12.03
CA ALA A 79 -3.77 -8.18 -10.77
C ALA A 79 -4.93 -7.61 -9.93
N GLY A 80 -5.87 -6.90 -10.56
CA GLY A 80 -7.07 -6.40 -9.90
C GLY A 80 -7.93 -7.51 -9.29
N ALA A 81 -8.11 -8.64 -9.99
CA ALA A 81 -8.84 -9.80 -9.49
C ALA A 81 -8.13 -10.48 -8.32
N ALA A 82 -6.81 -10.63 -8.40
CA ALA A 82 -6.00 -11.22 -7.33
C ALA A 82 -6.10 -10.41 -6.03
N ILE A 83 -6.02 -9.08 -6.12
CA ILE A 83 -6.16 -8.20 -4.94
C ILE A 83 -7.58 -8.32 -4.36
N LYS A 84 -8.62 -8.36 -5.19
CA LYS A 84 -10.02 -8.54 -4.72
C LYS A 84 -10.21 -9.84 -3.95
N ALA A 85 -9.62 -10.94 -4.44
CA ALA A 85 -9.67 -12.23 -3.76
C ALA A 85 -9.01 -12.14 -2.38
N ALA A 86 -7.79 -11.60 -2.30
CA ALA A 86 -7.09 -11.42 -1.02
C ALA A 86 -7.86 -10.53 -0.02
N VAL A 87 -8.50 -9.46 -0.51
CA VAL A 87 -9.35 -8.59 0.32
C VAL A 87 -10.60 -9.32 0.81
N ALA A 88 -11.22 -10.17 -0.02
CA ALA A 88 -12.37 -10.98 0.38
C ALA A 88 -12.01 -11.97 1.49
N ASP A 89 -10.86 -12.64 1.36
CA ASP A 89 -10.35 -13.55 2.39
C ASP A 89 -10.06 -12.80 3.70
N LEU A 90 -9.43 -11.62 3.63
CA LEU A 90 -9.16 -10.80 4.81
C LEU A 90 -10.44 -10.35 5.51
N LYS A 91 -11.50 -10.01 4.76
CA LYS A 91 -12.82 -9.68 5.31
C LYS A 91 -13.45 -10.87 6.03
N ALA A 92 -13.33 -12.08 5.48
CA ALA A 92 -13.82 -13.29 6.12
C ALA A 92 -13.11 -13.51 7.46
N CYS A 93 -11.77 -13.47 7.48
CA CYS A 93 -10.98 -13.58 8.72
C CYS A 93 -11.35 -12.49 9.74
N ARG A 94 -11.61 -11.25 9.29
CA ARG A 94 -12.02 -10.16 10.19
C ARG A 94 -13.36 -10.46 10.86
N MET A 95 -14.31 -11.05 10.14
CA MET A 95 -15.61 -11.44 10.73
C MET A 95 -15.45 -12.55 11.76
N GLU A 96 -14.64 -13.57 11.48
CA GLU A 96 -14.32 -14.62 12.45
C GLU A 96 -13.69 -14.04 13.71
N LEU A 97 -12.76 -13.09 13.56
CA LEU A 97 -12.13 -12.42 14.69
C LEU A 97 -13.14 -11.65 15.54
N ILE A 98 -14.08 -10.91 14.92
CA ILE A 98 -15.12 -10.18 15.66
C ILE A 98 -16.02 -11.15 16.44
N VAL A 99 -16.39 -12.29 15.86
CA VAL A 99 -17.18 -13.32 16.54
C VAL A 99 -16.43 -13.85 17.76
N ALA A 100 -15.16 -14.22 17.59
CA ALA A 100 -14.31 -14.71 18.68
C ALA A 100 -14.09 -13.66 19.79
N GLU A 101 -13.87 -12.39 19.42
CA GLU A 101 -13.74 -11.26 20.35
C GLU A 101 -15.02 -11.09 21.19
N ARG A 102 -16.19 -11.23 20.54
CA ARG A 102 -17.48 -11.15 21.21
C ARG A 102 -17.71 -12.32 22.16
N GLU A 103 -17.45 -13.54 21.73
CA GLU A 103 -17.56 -14.73 22.59
C GLU A 103 -16.68 -14.61 23.85
N ASN A 104 -15.44 -14.16 23.68
CA ASN A 104 -14.51 -13.97 24.80
C ASN A 104 -15.00 -12.88 25.77
N SER A 105 -15.57 -11.78 25.25
CA SER A 105 -16.14 -10.72 26.08
C SER A 105 -17.37 -11.14 26.90
N THR A 106 -18.04 -12.23 26.51
CA THR A 106 -19.20 -12.78 27.26
C THR A 106 -18.82 -13.82 28.31
N LEU A 107 -17.55 -14.25 28.35
CA LEU A 107 -17.00 -15.19 29.33
C LEU A 107 -16.38 -14.48 30.56
N HIS A 108 -16.30 -13.15 30.55
CA HIS A 108 -15.80 -12.29 31.63
C HIS A 108 -16.91 -11.41 32.19
#